data_AF-A0A7J7GLV9-F1
#
_entry.id   AF-A0A7J7GLV9-F1
#
_cell.length_a   1.000
_cell.length_b   1.000
_cell.length_c   1.000
_cell.angle_alpha   90.00
_cell.angle_beta   90.00
_cell.angle_gamma   90.00
#
_symmetry.space_group_name_H-M   'P 1'
#
loop_
_entity.id
_entity.type
_entity.pdbx_description
1 polymer ?
#
loop_
_entity_poly.entity_id
_entity_poly.type
_entity_poly.pdbx_seq_one_letter_code
_entity_poly.pdbx_strand_id
1 'polypeptide(L)'
;MANKPQETLQFTKKPYVEDIGPRKIKSIQFSMFSESDIYKAAEVEVYRGVYYDQFKKPHENGLLDPRMADLGQGPPNKFSFCATCHGSFTDCPGHYGYLTLALPVYNVGYLSTIVDILKCICKVVKRAIKRRAQSIKRRAGHDGEARGRLGLRARWSAGVKRRAMRVAALAI
;
A
#
# COMPACT_ATOMS: atom_id res chain seq x y z
N MET A 1 -48.49 -7.63 31.77
CA MET A 1 -47.65 -6.41 31.72
C MET A 1 -46.28 -6.78 32.29
N ALA A 2 -45.32 -7.16 31.44
CA ALA A 2 -44.00 -7.61 31.90
C ALA A 2 -43.02 -6.43 31.90
N ASN A 3 -42.53 -6.10 33.09
CA ASN A 3 -41.64 -4.97 33.36
C ASN A 3 -40.24 -5.27 32.77
N LYS A 4 -39.75 -4.42 31.88
CA LYS A 4 -38.37 -4.53 31.35
C LYS A 4 -37.41 -4.15 32.50
N PRO A 5 -36.42 -4.99 32.86
CA PRO A 5 -35.45 -4.62 33.86
C PRO A 5 -34.66 -3.40 33.38
N GLN A 6 -34.61 -2.36 34.22
CA GLN A 6 -33.84 -1.15 33.92
C GLN A 6 -32.35 -1.48 33.95
N GLU A 7 -31.67 -1.35 32.81
CA GLU A 7 -30.22 -1.50 32.70
C GLU A 7 -29.53 -0.46 33.59
N THR A 8 -28.74 -0.93 34.54
CA THR A 8 -27.94 -0.09 35.43
C THR A 8 -26.83 0.57 34.61
N LEU A 9 -26.87 1.90 34.51
CA LEU A 9 -25.83 2.69 33.85
C LEU A 9 -24.49 2.49 34.57
N GLN A 10 -23.64 1.59 34.03
CA GLN A 10 -22.28 1.39 34.53
C GLN A 10 -21.38 2.50 34.01
N PHE A 11 -21.05 3.45 34.88
CA PHE A 11 -20.10 4.52 34.61
C PHE A 11 -18.68 3.98 34.60
N THR A 12 -18.25 3.36 33.50
CA THR A 12 -16.86 3.00 33.30
C THR A 12 -16.09 4.22 32.77
N LYS A 13 -14.95 4.54 33.39
CA LYS A 13 -14.04 5.64 32.98
C LYS A 13 -13.41 5.41 31.59
N LYS A 14 -13.73 4.29 30.93
CA LYS A 14 -13.26 3.96 29.59
C LYS A 14 -14.19 4.62 28.57
N PRO A 15 -13.67 5.25 27.50
CA PRO A 15 -14.52 5.84 26.47
C PRO A 15 -15.45 4.75 25.92
N TYR A 16 -16.75 5.07 25.85
CA TYR A 16 -17.73 4.19 25.21
C TYR A 16 -17.40 4.08 23.73
N VAL A 17 -16.99 2.88 23.30
CA VAL A 17 -16.78 2.56 21.89
C VAL A 17 -18.02 1.81 21.43
N GLU A 18 -18.76 2.40 20.51
CA GLU A 18 -19.93 1.78 19.87
C GLU A 18 -19.54 0.43 19.25
N ASP A 19 -20.23 -0.64 19.62
CA ASP A 19 -20.03 -1.95 19.02
C ASP A 19 -20.64 -1.97 17.60
N ILE A 20 -19.84 -1.47 16.67
CA ILE A 20 -20.10 -1.51 15.23
C ILE A 20 -19.92 -2.95 14.75
N GLY A 21 -20.98 -3.76 14.83
CA GLY A 21 -21.02 -5.16 14.41
C GLY A 21 -20.42 -5.47 13.02
N PRO A 22 -20.36 -6.76 12.61
CA PRO A 22 -19.52 -7.21 11.51
C PRO A 22 -19.80 -6.47 10.19
N ARG A 23 -18.77 -5.81 9.64
CA ARG A 23 -18.86 -5.07 8.38
C ARG A 23 -18.49 -5.95 7.19
N LYS A 24 -19.26 -5.86 6.10
CA LYS A 24 -18.97 -6.56 4.84
C LYS A 24 -18.26 -5.64 3.85
N ILE A 25 -17.25 -6.15 3.15
CA ILE A 25 -16.51 -5.41 2.11
C ILE A 25 -17.47 -5.12 0.94
N LYS A 26 -17.68 -3.84 0.64
CA LYS A 26 -18.58 -3.38 -0.45
C LYS A 26 -17.90 -3.35 -1.82
N SER A 27 -16.66 -2.87 -1.89
CA SER A 27 -15.91 -2.71 -3.13
C SER A 27 -14.42 -2.56 -2.87
N ILE A 28 -13.58 -2.96 -3.82
CA ILE A 28 -12.12 -2.77 -3.79
C ILE A 28 -11.75 -1.67 -4.80
N GLN A 29 -10.97 -0.69 -4.36
CA GLN A 29 -10.46 0.38 -5.22
C GLN A 29 -8.95 0.23 -5.40
N PHE A 30 -8.51 0.20 -6.66
CA PHE A 30 -7.09 0.13 -6.98
C PHE A 30 -6.53 1.54 -7.19
N SER A 31 -5.44 1.83 -6.49
CA SER A 31 -4.70 3.08 -6.63
C SER A 31 -3.21 2.86 -6.37
N MET A 32 -2.40 3.86 -6.72
CA MET A 32 -0.95 3.82 -6.46
C MET A 32 -0.66 4.57 -5.15
N PHE A 33 0.19 3.97 -4.32
CA PHE A 33 0.68 4.63 -3.11
C PHE A 33 1.47 5.89 -3.46
N SER A 34 1.25 6.96 -2.70
CA SER A 34 2.21 8.08 -2.69
C SER A 34 3.36 7.77 -1.75
N GLU A 35 4.47 8.48 -1.90
CA GLU A 35 5.62 8.36 -1.00
C GLU A 35 5.21 8.53 0.48
N SER A 36 4.37 9.52 0.79
CA SER A 36 3.84 9.69 2.15
C SER A 36 2.95 8.54 2.61
N ASP A 37 2.25 7.86 1.70
CA ASP A 37 1.43 6.70 2.06
C ASP A 37 2.33 5.49 2.38
N ILE A 38 3.46 5.34 1.67
CA ILE A 38 4.45 4.28 1.91
C ILE A 38 5.08 4.47 3.29
N TYR A 39 5.57 5.68 3.60
CA TYR A 39 6.17 5.96 4.91
C TYR A 39 5.20 5.76 6.07
N LYS A 40 3.90 6.06 5.88
CA LYS A 40 2.88 5.84 6.92
C LYS A 40 2.53 4.38 7.14
N ALA A 41 2.66 3.54 6.10
CA ALA A 41 2.34 2.13 6.17
C ALA A 41 3.52 1.29 6.65
N ALA A 42 4.74 1.81 6.55
CA ALA A 42 5.97 1.10 6.87
C ALA A 42 6.47 1.42 8.30
N GLU A 43 6.97 0.40 8.98
CA GLU A 43 7.48 0.47 10.35
C GLU A 43 9.01 0.64 10.41
N VAL A 44 9.70 0.21 9.35
CA VAL A 44 11.17 0.14 9.30
C VAL A 44 11.72 0.66 7.99
N GLU A 45 12.81 1.41 8.07
CA GLU A 45 13.68 1.69 6.93
C GLU A 45 14.72 0.57 6.78
N VAL A 46 14.72 -0.09 5.62
CA VAL A 46 15.70 -1.12 5.29
C VAL A 46 16.79 -0.49 4.45
N TYR A 47 18.04 -0.58 4.90
CA TYR A 47 19.21 -0.10 4.14
C TYR A 47 20.38 -1.08 4.12
N ARG A 48 20.38 -2.10 4.98
CA ARG A 48 21.44 -3.11 5.04
C ARG A 48 21.14 -4.28 4.10
N GLY A 49 22.13 -4.63 3.26
CA GLY A 49 22.06 -5.79 2.36
C GLY A 49 22.49 -7.12 3.00
N VAL A 50 22.79 -7.14 4.31
CA VAL A 50 23.25 -8.34 5.02
C VAL A 50 22.10 -8.93 5.83
N TYR A 51 21.89 -10.24 5.71
CA TYR A 51 20.77 -10.93 6.34
C TYR A 51 21.01 -11.29 7.79
N TYR A 52 22.10 -12.02 8.07
CA TYR A 52 22.38 -12.60 9.37
C TYR A 52 23.79 -12.26 9.84
N ASP A 53 23.94 -12.11 11.14
CA ASP A 53 25.23 -12.03 11.82
C ASP A 53 25.87 -13.42 12.00
N GLN A 54 27.10 -13.48 12.49
CA GLN A 54 27.86 -14.69 12.82
C GLN A 54 27.07 -15.65 13.73
N PHE A 55 26.21 -15.11 14.58
CA PHE A 55 25.33 -15.86 15.49
C PHE A 55 23.98 -16.26 14.87
N LYS A 56 23.81 -16.15 13.54
CA LYS A 56 22.55 -16.40 12.81
C LYS A 56 21.36 -15.54 13.27
N LYS A 57 21.64 -14.40 13.90
CA LYS A 57 20.60 -13.41 14.25
C LYS A 57 20.42 -12.45 13.09
N PRO A 58 19.17 -12.08 12.74
CA PRO A 58 18.96 -11.09 11.70
C PRO A 58 19.51 -9.73 12.13
N HIS A 59 20.02 -8.97 11.17
CA HIS A 59 20.44 -7.59 11.44
C HIS A 59 19.25 -6.64 11.51
N GLU A 60 19.32 -5.70 12.46
CA GLU A 60 18.42 -4.54 12.51
C GLU A 60 18.57 -3.68 11.25
N ASN A 61 17.45 -3.18 10.73
CA ASN A 61 17.34 -2.42 9.48
C ASN A 61 17.84 -3.19 8.23
N GLY A 62 17.85 -4.52 8.31
CA GLY A 62 18.03 -5.43 7.19
C GLY A 62 16.69 -5.98 6.69
N LEU A 63 16.72 -6.84 5.67
CA LEU A 63 15.50 -7.43 5.10
C LEU A 63 14.71 -8.28 6.11
N LEU A 64 15.41 -8.85 7.08
CA LEU A 64 14.89 -9.81 8.05
C LEU A 64 14.68 -9.16 9.44
N ASP A 65 14.42 -7.85 9.48
CA ASP A 65 14.23 -7.11 10.73
C ASP A 65 13.03 -7.68 11.55
N PRO A 66 13.21 -7.97 12.86
CA PRO A 66 12.14 -8.47 13.74
C PRO A 66 10.88 -7.61 13.85
N ARG A 67 10.96 -6.33 13.44
CA ARG A 67 9.80 -5.42 13.39
C ARG A 67 8.94 -5.61 12.15
N MET A 68 9.52 -6.11 11.05
CA MET A 68 8.77 -6.39 9.80
C MET A 68 8.12 -7.77 9.83
N ALA A 69 8.81 -8.73 10.40
CA ALA A 69 8.35 -10.11 10.49
C ALA A 69 8.84 -10.77 11.76
N ASP A 70 8.16 -11.85 12.12
CA ASP A 70 8.53 -12.67 13.24
C ASP A 70 9.84 -13.46 12.97
N LEU A 71 10.98 -12.83 13.29
CA LEU A 71 12.33 -13.37 13.02
C LEU A 71 13.24 -13.25 14.24
N GLY A 72 12.64 -13.12 15.43
CA GLY A 72 13.32 -12.79 16.69
C GLY A 72 14.48 -13.70 17.12
N GLN A 73 14.77 -14.78 16.39
CA GLN A 73 16.01 -15.57 16.40
C GLN A 73 16.03 -16.52 15.18
N GLY A 74 16.73 -16.19 14.10
CA GLY A 74 16.96 -17.12 12.97
C GLY A 74 15.84 -17.17 11.89
N PRO A 75 15.77 -18.25 11.08
CA PRO A 75 14.71 -18.46 10.08
C PRO A 75 13.32 -18.30 10.71
N PRO A 76 12.24 -18.06 9.94
CA PRO A 76 10.89 -17.87 10.50
C PRO A 76 10.52 -19.04 11.39
N ASN A 77 10.63 -18.81 12.70
CA ASN A 77 10.51 -19.81 13.73
C ASN A 77 9.15 -19.62 14.38
N LYS A 78 8.42 -20.70 14.64
CA LYS A 78 7.08 -20.64 15.25
C LYS A 78 7.07 -20.06 16.68
N PHE A 79 8.25 -19.88 17.27
CA PHE A 79 8.45 -19.49 18.67
C PHE A 79 8.95 -18.06 18.84
N SER A 80 9.22 -17.35 17.76
CA SER A 80 9.54 -15.93 17.84
C SER A 80 8.25 -15.11 17.96
N PHE A 81 8.37 -13.87 18.40
CA PHE A 81 7.27 -12.90 18.35
C PHE A 81 7.69 -11.68 17.55
N CYS A 82 6.75 -11.12 16.78
CA CYS A 82 6.97 -9.86 16.08
C CYS A 82 7.22 -8.73 17.08
N ALA A 83 8.23 -7.89 16.84
CA ALA A 83 8.54 -6.77 17.73
C ALA A 83 7.49 -5.64 17.68
N THR A 84 6.67 -5.59 16.63
CA THR A 84 5.68 -4.52 16.42
C THR A 84 4.30 -4.88 16.96
N CYS A 85 3.75 -6.04 16.56
CA CYS A 85 2.41 -6.47 17.01
C CYS A 85 2.44 -7.48 18.17
N HIS A 86 3.61 -8.00 18.54
CA HIS A 86 3.78 -9.07 19.54
C HIS A 86 2.95 -10.34 19.26
N GLY A 87 2.44 -10.48 18.03
CA GLY A 87 1.75 -11.66 17.56
C GLY A 87 2.72 -12.79 17.22
N SER A 88 2.21 -14.01 17.32
CA SER A 88 2.88 -15.21 16.82
C SER A 88 2.91 -15.22 15.29
N PHE A 89 3.68 -16.13 14.69
CA PHE A 89 3.72 -16.32 13.23
C PHE A 89 2.33 -16.53 12.58
N THR A 90 1.38 -17.15 13.27
CA THR A 90 0.03 -17.40 12.72
C THR A 90 -0.88 -16.19 12.80
N ASP A 91 -0.65 -15.31 13.78
CA ASP A 91 -1.53 -14.18 14.08
C ASP A 91 -1.00 -12.86 13.51
N CYS A 92 0.30 -12.79 13.21
CA CYS A 92 0.94 -11.62 12.63
C CYS A 92 0.61 -11.51 11.13
N PRO A 93 0.00 -10.40 10.67
CA PRO A 93 -0.27 -10.19 9.25
C PRO A 93 0.99 -9.82 8.44
N GLY A 94 2.11 -9.53 9.12
CA GLY A 94 3.31 -8.93 8.54
C GLY A 94 3.26 -7.41 8.48
N HIS A 95 4.40 -6.77 8.69
CA HIS A 95 4.54 -5.32 8.68
C HIS A 95 5.42 -4.88 7.51
N TYR A 96 5.08 -3.73 6.91
CA TYR A 96 5.83 -3.22 5.77
C TYR A 96 7.12 -2.53 6.24
N GLY A 97 8.16 -2.65 5.42
CA GLY A 97 9.32 -1.80 5.46
C GLY A 97 9.39 -0.97 4.19
N TYR A 98 10.19 0.09 4.20
CA TYR A 98 10.50 0.88 3.01
C TYR A 98 12.00 0.89 2.76
N LEU A 99 12.37 1.04 1.49
CA LEU A 99 13.75 1.20 1.04
C LEU A 99 13.84 2.53 0.30
N THR A 100 14.69 3.42 0.78
CA THR A 100 14.99 4.70 0.13
C THR A 100 15.98 4.47 -1.00
N LEU A 101 15.60 4.88 -2.21
CA LEU A 101 16.49 4.81 -3.37
C LEU A 101 17.17 6.17 -3.55
N ALA A 102 18.48 6.17 -3.79
CA ALA A 102 19.24 7.39 -4.04
C ALA A 102 18.76 8.15 -5.29
N LEU A 103 18.20 7.43 -6.27
CA LEU A 103 17.69 7.98 -7.51
C LEU A 103 16.32 7.37 -7.87
N PRO A 104 15.40 8.14 -8.48
CA PRO A 104 14.13 7.63 -8.93
C PRO A 104 14.30 6.60 -10.05
N VAL A 105 13.61 5.46 -9.94
CA VAL A 105 13.65 4.37 -10.92
C VAL A 105 12.26 4.20 -11.55
N TYR A 106 12.21 3.95 -12.86
CA TYR A 106 10.96 3.65 -13.54
C TYR A 106 10.45 2.26 -13.16
N ASN A 107 9.19 2.19 -12.74
CA ASN A 107 8.53 0.92 -12.56
C ASN A 107 8.16 0.32 -13.94
N VAL A 108 8.72 -0.86 -14.23
CA VAL A 108 8.58 -1.57 -15.51
C VAL A 108 7.11 -1.81 -15.87
N GLY A 109 6.24 -2.07 -14.89
CA GLY A 109 4.80 -2.29 -15.11
C GLY A 109 4.06 -1.05 -15.61
N TYR A 110 4.58 0.15 -15.35
CA TYR A 110 3.98 1.41 -15.79
C TYR A 110 4.70 2.04 -16.98
N LEU A 111 5.79 1.45 -17.45
CA LEU A 111 6.64 2.06 -18.47
C LEU A 111 5.87 2.39 -19.76
N SER A 112 5.01 1.49 -20.22
CA SER A 112 4.14 1.72 -21.39
C SER A 112 3.20 2.91 -21.19
N THR A 113 2.54 2.99 -20.03
CA THR A 113 1.64 4.09 -19.69
C THR A 113 2.37 5.41 -19.54
N ILE A 114 3.60 5.41 -18.99
CA ILE A 114 4.45 6.59 -18.84
C ILE A 114 4.83 7.13 -20.22
N VAL A 115 5.29 6.26 -21.13
CA VAL A 115 5.63 6.64 -22.50
C VAL A 115 4.42 7.26 -23.21
N ASP A 116 3.22 6.71 -23.02
CA ASP A 116 2.01 7.28 -23.61
C ASP A 116 1.62 8.64 -23.01
N ILE A 117 1.78 8.82 -21.70
CA ILE A 117 1.60 10.12 -21.04
C ILE A 117 2.61 11.14 -21.58
N LEU A 118 3.88 10.76 -21.74
CA LEU A 118 4.94 11.62 -22.26
C LEU A 118 4.68 12.05 -23.71
N LYS A 119 4.07 11.20 -24.55
CA LYS A 119 3.61 11.58 -25.91
C LYS A 119 2.52 12.64 -25.91
N CYS A 120 1.80 12.78 -24.79
CA CYS A 120 0.66 13.68 -24.62
C CYS A 120 1.00 14.96 -23.87
N ILE A 121 2.25 15.17 -23.46
CA ILE A 121 2.72 16.39 -22.80
C ILE A 121 3.78 17.05 -23.69
N CYS A 122 3.72 18.37 -23.83
CA CYS A 122 4.79 19.12 -24.49
C CYS A 122 5.97 19.27 -23.51
N LYS A 123 7.15 18.75 -23.88
CA LYS A 123 8.35 18.75 -23.02
C LYS A 123 8.84 20.16 -22.68
N VAL A 124 8.59 21.13 -23.55
CA VAL A 124 9.05 22.53 -23.38
C VAL A 124 8.16 23.29 -22.39
N VAL A 125 6.83 23.17 -22.56
CA VAL A 125 5.86 23.99 -21.80
C VAL A 125 5.19 23.22 -20.65
N LYS A 126 5.51 21.93 -20.50
CA LYS A 126 4.91 20.96 -19.55
C LYS A 126 3.37 20.91 -19.59
N ARG A 127 2.76 21.31 -20.72
CA ARG A 127 1.30 21.34 -20.94
C ARG A 127 0.80 20.15 -21.75
N ALA A 128 -0.41 19.68 -21.44
CA ALA A 128 -1.05 18.59 -22.16
C ALA A 128 -1.43 18.98 -23.59
N ILE A 129 -1.03 18.16 -24.56
CA ILE A 129 -1.35 18.30 -25.98
C ILE A 129 -2.73 17.66 -26.22
N LYS A 130 -3.78 18.49 -26.21
CA LYS A 130 -5.19 18.07 -26.28
C LYS A 130 -5.50 17.15 -27.49
N ARG A 131 -4.87 17.37 -28.65
CA ARG A 131 -5.09 16.60 -29.89
C ARG A 131 -4.64 15.13 -29.78
N ARG A 132 -3.63 14.82 -28.96
CA ARG A 132 -3.14 13.44 -28.73
C ARG A 132 -3.79 12.77 -27.52
N ALA A 133 -4.19 13.54 -26.51
CA ALA A 133 -4.85 13.03 -25.30
C ALA A 133 -6.21 12.35 -25.58
N GLN A 134 -6.91 12.74 -26.66
CA GLN A 134 -8.15 12.08 -27.09
C GLN A 134 -7.95 10.65 -27.59
N SER A 135 -6.76 10.30 -28.11
CA SER A 135 -6.46 8.95 -28.59
C SER A 135 -6.23 7.96 -27.45
N ILE A 136 -5.61 8.40 -26.34
CA ILE A 136 -5.42 7.60 -25.12
C ILE A 136 -6.74 7.32 -24.40
N LYS A 137 -7.66 8.29 -24.36
CA LYS A 137 -9.00 8.10 -23.76
C LYS A 137 -9.78 6.96 -24.43
N ARG A 138 -9.58 6.72 -25.73
CA ARG A 138 -10.23 5.63 -26.47
C ARG A 138 -9.65 4.25 -26.10
N ARG A 139 -8.35 4.14 -25.83
CA ARG A 139 -7.71 2.89 -25.37
C ARG A 139 -7.96 2.58 -23.91
N ALA A 140 -7.89 3.59 -23.03
CA ALA A 140 -8.21 3.44 -21.61
C ALA A 140 -9.68 3.08 -21.34
N GLY A 141 -10.57 3.29 -22.32
CA GLY A 141 -11.94 2.77 -22.29
C GLY A 141 -12.04 1.27 -22.62
N HIS A 142 -11.06 0.73 -23.34
CA HIS A 142 -10.95 -0.69 -23.70
C HIS A 142 -10.19 -1.50 -22.63
N ASP A 143 -9.17 -0.90 -21.99
CA ASP A 143 -8.39 -1.54 -20.92
C ASP A 143 -9.13 -1.59 -19.56
N GLY A 144 -10.30 -0.94 -19.47
CA GLY A 144 -11.26 -1.16 -18.38
C GLY A 144 -11.96 -2.52 -18.44
N GLU A 145 -11.72 -3.28 -19.51
CA GLU A 145 -12.22 -4.64 -19.74
C GLU A 145 -11.07 -5.66 -19.81
N ALA A 146 -10.01 -5.46 -19.02
CA ALA A 146 -9.19 -6.60 -18.63
C ALA A 146 -10.05 -7.50 -17.74
N ARG A 147 -10.75 -8.45 -18.37
CA ARG A 147 -11.42 -9.60 -17.73
C ARG A 147 -10.37 -10.39 -16.94
N GLY A 148 -10.08 -9.94 -15.73
CA GLY A 148 -9.58 -10.83 -14.69
C GLY A 148 -10.60 -11.95 -14.52
N ARG A 149 -10.12 -13.19 -14.37
CA ARG A 149 -10.88 -14.45 -14.27
C ARG A 149 -11.94 -14.46 -13.14
N LEU A 150 -12.09 -13.36 -12.40
CA LEU A 150 -12.98 -13.14 -11.26
C LEU A 150 -14.09 -12.09 -11.50
N GLY A 151 -14.20 -11.49 -12.69
CA GLY A 151 -15.39 -10.68 -13.03
C GLY A 151 -15.63 -9.41 -12.21
N LEU A 152 -14.62 -8.84 -11.56
CA LEU A 152 -14.74 -7.55 -10.85
C LEU A 152 -14.33 -6.37 -11.76
N ARG A 153 -15.23 -5.39 -11.88
CA ARG A 153 -15.00 -4.10 -12.56
C ARG A 153 -13.93 -3.28 -11.82
N ALA A 154 -12.70 -3.26 -12.31
CA ALA A 154 -11.65 -2.38 -11.81
C ALA A 154 -11.80 -0.97 -12.42
N ARG A 155 -12.43 -0.05 -11.69
CA ARG A 155 -12.50 1.37 -12.08
C ARG A 155 -11.26 2.09 -11.53
N TRP A 156 -10.32 2.44 -12.40
CA TRP A 156 -9.19 3.29 -12.03
C TRP A 156 -9.71 4.67 -11.57
N SER A 157 -9.42 5.04 -10.31
CA SER A 157 -9.79 6.35 -9.79
C SER A 157 -9.10 7.46 -10.59
N ALA A 158 -9.80 8.58 -10.82
CA ALA A 158 -9.25 9.78 -11.44
C ALA A 158 -7.96 10.28 -10.74
N GLY A 159 -7.76 9.89 -9.48
CA GLY A 159 -6.53 10.15 -8.72
C GLY A 159 -5.28 9.52 -9.32
N VAL A 160 -5.35 8.32 -9.90
CA VAL A 160 -4.21 7.64 -10.53
C VAL A 160 -3.74 8.40 -11.77
N LYS A 161 -4.68 8.86 -12.59
CA LYS A 161 -4.37 9.69 -13.78
C LYS A 161 -3.70 11.01 -13.41
N ARG A 162 -4.12 11.63 -12.30
CA ARG A 162 -3.53 12.87 -11.79
C ARG A 162 -2.13 12.67 -11.18
N ARG A 163 -1.91 11.57 -10.43
CA ARG A 163 -0.59 11.26 -9.85
C ARG A 163 0.42 10.85 -10.91
N ALA A 164 0.04 10.02 -11.89
CA ALA A 164 0.91 9.68 -13.01
C ALA A 164 1.33 10.93 -13.82
N MET A 165 0.43 11.90 -14.02
CA MET A 165 0.78 13.19 -14.63
C MET A 165 1.72 14.03 -13.77
N ARG A 166 1.58 14.02 -12.42
CA ARG A 166 2.49 14.74 -11.53
C ARG A 166 3.90 14.14 -11.51
N VAL A 167 4.03 12.81 -11.48
CA VAL A 167 5.34 12.12 -11.50
C VAL A 167 6.04 12.34 -12.84
N ALA A 168 5.32 12.32 -13.96
CA ALA A 168 5.90 12.62 -15.27
C ALA A 168 6.33 14.09 -15.44
N ALA A 169 5.68 15.04 -14.74
CA ALA A 169 6.02 16.46 -14.80
C ALA A 169 7.18 16.86 -13.86
N LEU A 170 7.45 16.07 -12.81
CA LEU A 170 8.58 16.27 -11.89
C LEU A 170 9.88 15.62 -12.40
N ALA A 171 9.79 14.66 -13.32
CA ALA A 171 10.94 14.00 -13.95
C ALA A 171 11.46 14.69 -15.23
N ILE A 172 10.96 15.90 -15.54
CA ILE A 172 11.42 16.82 -16.60
C ILE A 172 11.65 18.18 -15.95
#